data_AF-A0A5S9X1A8-F1
#
_entry.id   AF-A0A5S9X1A8-F1
#
_cell.length_a   1.000
_cell.length_b   1.000
_cell.length_c   1.000
_cell.angle_alpha   90.00
_cell.angle_beta   90.00
_cell.angle_gamma   90.00
#
_symmetry.space_group_name_H-M   'P 1'
#
loop_
_entity.id
_entity.type
_entity.pdbx_description
1 polymer ?
#
loop_
_entity_poly.entity_id
_entity_poly.type
_entity_poly.pdbx_seq_one_letter_code
_entity_poly.pdbx_strand_id
1 'polypeptide(L)'
;MMISDLPDDLESEILSRVPTKSLAKLQTMGNTRLVVWDSSTGETRWIKPRTRFRNDDYYGLGYVNSKSSGHSFKILRSCYYRNDQKQWVAEFEIYEFGSDTWRVLDYFTHDYGVFSSGGPLKRNTYWVAGDKEMGMFMLYFDFTRERFGHFPLPFKSFNREDTASLSVVREEKLSVLHQKILEFSNEMKIWLTNKIDETIELSWSNFVLTVDYDKFNLPSVVNVASFLLDEENKVAVCSDIDVDDENRTRVYVVGEDIYKQVYKDTTKASYFNCSTSCSIYW
;
A
#
# COMPACT_ATOMS: atom_id res chain seq x y z
N MET A 1 -12.35 0.87 -13.66
CA MET A 1 -11.80 0.25 -14.88
C MET A 1 -12.19 -1.22 -14.83
N MET A 2 -12.78 -1.75 -15.90
CA MET A 2 -13.34 -3.11 -15.97
C MET A 2 -12.22 -4.09 -16.34
N ILE A 3 -12.33 -5.33 -15.87
CA ILE A 3 -11.38 -6.46 -16.02
C ILE A 3 -11.18 -6.91 -17.49
N SER A 4 -12.04 -6.45 -18.41
CA SER A 4 -12.24 -7.00 -19.75
C SER A 4 -11.13 -6.82 -20.80
N ASP A 5 -9.99 -6.19 -20.44
CA ASP A 5 -8.92 -5.88 -21.40
C ASP A 5 -7.64 -6.73 -21.16
N LEU A 6 -7.67 -7.67 -20.21
CA LEU A 6 -6.59 -8.63 -19.98
C LEU A 6 -6.77 -9.89 -20.84
N PRO A 7 -5.68 -10.52 -21.31
CA PRO A 7 -5.76 -11.86 -21.88
C PRO A 7 -6.39 -12.85 -20.88
N ASP A 8 -7.40 -13.61 -21.31
CA ASP A 8 -8.22 -14.49 -20.46
C ASP A 8 -7.39 -15.50 -19.63
N ASP A 9 -6.23 -15.92 -20.15
CA ASP A 9 -5.30 -16.84 -19.51
C ASP A 9 -4.59 -16.18 -18.31
N LEU A 10 -4.16 -14.94 -18.49
CA LEU A 10 -3.52 -14.15 -17.44
C LEU A 10 -4.55 -13.71 -16.39
N GLU A 11 -5.76 -13.33 -16.81
CA GLU A 11 -6.87 -13.01 -15.92
C GLU A 11 -7.24 -14.22 -15.04
N SER A 12 -7.43 -15.39 -15.65
CA SER A 12 -7.77 -16.62 -14.92
C SER A 12 -6.68 -17.04 -13.94
N GLU A 13 -5.41 -16.93 -14.34
CA GLU A 13 -4.27 -17.26 -13.47
C GLU A 13 -4.13 -16.27 -12.31
N ILE A 14 -4.30 -14.97 -12.55
CA ILE A 14 -4.27 -13.93 -11.51
C ILE A 14 -5.43 -14.11 -10.52
N LEU A 15 -6.67 -14.28 -11.02
CA LEU A 15 -7.86 -14.48 -10.18
C LEU A 15 -7.80 -15.77 -9.37
N SER A 16 -7.18 -16.83 -9.88
CA SER A 16 -7.00 -18.08 -9.14
C SER A 16 -6.07 -17.98 -7.93
N ARG A 17 -5.24 -16.92 -7.88
CA ARG A 17 -4.17 -16.74 -6.89
C ARG A 17 -4.50 -15.71 -5.82
N VAL A 18 -5.63 -15.01 -5.93
CA VAL A 18 -6.09 -14.05 -4.90
C VAL A 18 -6.97 -14.75 -3.87
N PRO A 19 -6.54 -14.81 -2.59
CA PRO A 19 -7.31 -15.48 -1.55
C PRO A 19 -8.63 -14.75 -1.27
N THR A 20 -9.71 -15.52 -1.17
CA THR A 20 -11.12 -15.08 -1.05
C THR A 20 -11.59 -14.87 0.39
N LYS A 21 -10.68 -14.71 1.36
CA LYS A 21 -11.03 -14.65 2.78
C LYS A 21 -11.25 -13.21 3.24
N SER A 22 -12.53 -12.82 3.35
CA SER A 22 -13.04 -11.60 4.03
C SER A 22 -12.07 -10.42 4.08
N LEU A 23 -11.71 -9.91 2.90
CA LEU A 23 -10.94 -8.68 2.77
C LEU A 23 -11.92 -7.51 2.68
N ALA A 24 -11.87 -6.61 3.66
CA ALA A 24 -12.56 -5.34 3.56
C ALA A 24 -11.67 -4.36 2.78
N LYS A 25 -12.16 -3.87 1.63
CA LYS A 25 -11.47 -2.87 0.81
C LYS A 25 -12.00 -1.49 1.14
N LEU A 26 -11.09 -0.53 1.25
CA LEU A 26 -11.41 0.87 1.44
C LEU A 26 -11.21 1.62 0.13
N GLN A 27 -12.23 2.34 -0.31
CA GLN A 27 -12.15 3.16 -1.51
C GLN A 27 -12.66 4.57 -1.24
N THR A 28 -11.90 5.55 -1.74
CA THR A 28 -12.34 6.95 -1.82
C THR A 28 -12.94 7.20 -3.20
N MET A 29 -14.24 7.53 -3.26
CA MET A 29 -14.92 7.87 -4.51
C MET A 29 -15.06 9.39 -4.62
N GLY A 30 -14.12 10.02 -5.31
CA GLY A 30 -13.97 11.48 -5.33
C GLY A 30 -13.61 12.05 -3.96
N ASN A 31 -13.53 13.38 -3.86
CA ASN A 31 -12.95 14.08 -2.71
C ASN A 31 -13.78 14.02 -1.40
N THR A 32 -14.85 13.22 -1.31
CA THR A 32 -15.85 13.37 -0.24
C THR A 32 -16.47 12.08 0.30
N ARG A 33 -16.10 10.89 -0.19
CA ARG A 33 -16.79 9.66 0.23
C ARG A 33 -15.81 8.54 0.53
N LEU A 34 -16.07 7.85 1.64
CA LEU A 34 -15.36 6.67 2.08
C LEU A 34 -16.31 5.46 2.03
N VAL A 35 -15.92 4.43 1.28
CA VAL A 35 -16.68 3.18 1.14
C VAL A 35 -15.85 2.03 1.65
N VAL A 36 -16.47 1.20 2.46
CA VAL A 36 -15.94 -0.10 2.86
C VAL A 36 -16.72 -1.17 2.12
N TRP A 37 -16.02 -2.05 1.41
CA TRP A 37 -16.61 -3.20 0.74
C TRP A 37 -16.11 -4.48 1.38
N ASP A 38 -17.03 -5.31 1.89
CA ASP A 38 -16.76 -6.66 2.36
C ASP A 38 -16.85 -7.63 1.19
N SER A 39 -15.71 -8.12 0.74
CA SER A 39 -15.62 -9.06 -0.38
C SER A 39 -16.30 -10.41 -0.11
N SER A 40 -16.44 -10.83 1.15
CA SER A 40 -17.01 -12.13 1.50
C SER A 40 -18.54 -12.13 1.51
N THR A 41 -19.14 -11.00 1.85
CA THR A 41 -20.60 -10.82 1.88
C THR A 41 -21.12 -10.06 0.66
N GLY A 42 -20.24 -9.36 -0.07
CA GLY A 42 -20.62 -8.42 -1.13
C GLY A 42 -21.19 -7.11 -0.59
N GLU A 43 -21.26 -6.92 0.73
CA GLU A 43 -21.87 -5.74 1.33
C GLU A 43 -20.97 -4.50 1.20
N THR A 44 -21.60 -3.36 0.93
CA THR A 44 -20.92 -2.06 0.89
C THR A 44 -21.49 -1.15 1.96
N ARG A 45 -20.62 -0.48 2.73
CA ARG A 45 -21.00 0.49 3.74
C ARG A 45 -20.36 1.85 3.47
N TRP A 46 -21.18 2.90 3.49
CA TRP A 46 -20.72 4.28 3.42
C TRP A 46 -20.37 4.79 4.81
N ILE A 47 -19.19 5.38 4.94
CA ILE A 47 -18.72 5.97 6.19
C ILE A 47 -18.81 7.48 6.10
N LYS A 48 -19.54 8.09 7.04
CA LYS A 48 -19.64 9.55 7.14
C LYS A 48 -18.38 10.10 7.83
N PRO A 49 -17.81 11.23 7.38
CA PRO A 49 -16.69 11.84 8.07
C PRO A 49 -17.12 12.41 9.43
N ARG A 50 -16.19 12.50 10.40
CA ARG A 50 -16.41 13.28 11.62
C ARG A 50 -16.63 14.76 11.32
N THR A 51 -15.77 15.31 10.46
CA THR A 51 -15.79 16.73 10.07
C THR A 51 -15.84 16.85 8.55
N ARG A 52 -14.79 16.39 7.86
CA ARG A 52 -14.69 16.34 6.40
C ARG A 52 -13.57 15.39 5.99
N PHE A 53 -13.75 14.71 4.87
CA PHE A 53 -12.66 14.01 4.19
C PHE A 53 -11.85 14.98 3.34
N ARG A 54 -10.60 14.63 3.08
CA ARG A 54 -9.66 15.38 2.25
C ARG A 54 -8.90 14.44 1.32
N ASN A 55 -8.31 15.02 0.29
CA ASN A 55 -7.61 14.27 -0.75
C ASN A 55 -6.28 13.70 -0.27
N ASP A 56 -5.70 14.30 0.77
CA ASP A 56 -4.44 13.91 1.41
C ASP A 56 -4.66 13.04 2.66
N ASP A 57 -5.89 12.61 2.91
CA ASP A 57 -6.16 11.68 3.99
C ASP A 57 -5.59 10.29 3.67
N TYR A 58 -4.87 9.73 4.63
CA TYR A 58 -4.48 8.33 4.63
C TYR A 58 -5.43 7.54 5.49
N TYR A 59 -5.60 6.27 5.14
CA TYR A 59 -6.41 5.35 5.90
C TYR A 59 -5.71 4.01 6.04
N GLY A 60 -5.95 3.37 7.18
CA GLY A 60 -5.58 1.99 7.44
C GLY A 60 -6.81 1.21 7.89
N LEU A 61 -6.90 -0.04 7.46
CA LEU A 61 -7.94 -0.94 7.92
C LEU A 61 -7.33 -1.98 8.84
N GLY A 62 -7.93 -2.12 10.02
CA GLY A 62 -7.48 -3.05 11.03
C GLY A 62 -8.59 -3.92 11.56
N TYR A 63 -8.16 -5.01 12.18
CA TYR A 63 -9.05 -6.04 12.68
C TYR A 63 -8.81 -6.27 14.18
N VAL A 64 -9.90 -6.28 14.96
CA VAL A 64 -9.86 -6.50 16.41
C VAL A 64 -10.79 -7.65 16.79
N ASN A 65 -10.27 -8.62 17.54
CA ASN A 65 -11.08 -9.66 18.15
C ASN A 65 -11.78 -9.11 19.39
N SER A 66 -13.09 -8.88 19.32
CA SER A 66 -13.92 -8.58 20.51
C SER A 66 -14.46 -9.87 21.12
N LYS A 67 -14.45 -9.99 22.45
CA LYS A 67 -14.93 -11.18 23.17
C LYS A 67 -16.47 -11.32 23.19
N SER A 68 -17.23 -10.30 22.79
CA SER A 68 -18.67 -10.21 23.08
C SER A 68 -19.59 -10.04 21.87
N SER A 69 -19.10 -9.80 20.65
CA SER A 69 -20.01 -9.55 19.50
C SER A 69 -19.48 -9.95 18.11
N GLY A 70 -18.44 -10.79 18.07
CA GLY A 70 -17.81 -11.16 16.80
C GLY A 70 -16.75 -10.15 16.34
N HIS A 71 -16.23 -10.44 15.17
CA HIS A 71 -15.15 -9.76 14.47
C HIS A 71 -15.47 -8.27 14.24
N SER A 72 -14.68 -7.35 14.83
CA SER A 72 -14.89 -5.91 14.64
C SER A 72 -13.72 -5.27 13.91
N PHE A 73 -14.02 -4.68 12.76
CA PHE A 73 -13.08 -3.86 12.02
C PHE A 73 -12.96 -2.48 12.66
N LYS A 74 -11.84 -1.82 12.41
CA LYS A 74 -11.59 -0.41 12.72
C LYS A 74 -10.93 0.25 11.52
N ILE A 75 -11.25 1.52 11.28
CA ILE A 75 -10.57 2.33 10.26
C ILE A 75 -9.73 3.36 10.98
N LEU A 76 -8.43 3.36 10.75
CA LEU A 76 -7.56 4.48 11.08
C LEU A 76 -7.66 5.49 9.94
N ARG A 77 -7.84 6.76 10.26
CA ARG A 77 -7.66 7.87 9.33
C ARG A 77 -6.53 8.75 9.86
N SER A 78 -5.62 9.14 8.99
CA SER A 78 -4.59 10.15 9.23
C SER A 78 -4.85 11.34 8.31
N CYS A 79 -4.91 12.52 8.90
CA CYS A 79 -5.22 13.77 8.21
C CYS A 79 -4.13 14.79 8.52
N TYR A 80 -3.57 15.39 7.47
CA TYR A 80 -2.53 16.40 7.59
C TYR A 80 -3.09 17.79 7.26
N TYR A 81 -2.89 18.80 8.11
CA TYR A 81 -3.23 20.19 7.78
C TYR A 81 -2.29 21.19 8.41
N ARG A 82 -2.32 22.40 7.85
CA ARG A 82 -1.89 23.60 8.57
C ARG A 82 -2.99 24.06 9.53
N ASN A 83 -2.64 24.16 10.80
CA ASN A 83 -3.49 24.80 11.81
C ASN A 83 -3.53 26.33 11.63
N ASP A 84 -4.28 27.03 12.49
CA ASP A 84 -4.40 28.51 12.45
C ASP A 84 -3.05 29.22 12.65
N GLN A 85 -2.10 28.56 13.31
CA GLN A 85 -0.72 29.04 13.51
C GLN A 85 0.20 28.72 12.32
N LYS A 86 -0.35 28.20 11.21
CA LYS A 86 0.36 27.77 10.00
C LYS A 86 1.36 26.63 10.21
N GLN A 87 1.27 25.94 11.34
CA GLN A 87 2.05 24.74 11.64
C GLN A 87 1.34 23.52 11.09
N TRP A 88 2.12 22.60 10.54
CA TRP A 88 1.58 21.33 10.11
C TRP A 88 1.26 20.42 11.30
N VAL A 89 0.09 19.81 11.29
CA VAL A 89 -0.43 18.93 12.32
C VAL A 89 -0.93 17.66 11.64
N ALA A 90 -0.53 16.51 12.17
CA ALA A 90 -1.16 15.24 11.85
C ALA A 90 -2.20 14.91 12.93
N GLU A 91 -3.44 14.73 12.50
CA GLU A 91 -4.53 14.24 13.33
C GLU A 91 -4.85 12.80 12.95
N PHE A 92 -5.05 11.96 13.96
CA PHE A 92 -5.42 10.57 13.78
C PHE A 92 -6.81 10.34 14.35
N GLU A 93 -7.66 9.66 13.58
CA GLU A 93 -9.01 9.30 14.00
C GLU A 93 -9.18 7.79 13.83
N ILE A 94 -9.92 7.16 14.75
CA ILE A 94 -10.37 5.78 14.60
C ILE A 94 -11.88 5.77 14.43
N TYR A 95 -12.33 5.04 13.42
CA TYR A 95 -13.71 4.69 13.21
C TYR A 95 -14.01 3.32 13.79
N GLU A 96 -15.08 3.22 14.58
CA GLU A 96 -15.56 1.98 15.17
C GLU A 96 -16.90 1.56 14.54
N PHE A 97 -16.91 0.41 13.87
CA PHE A 97 -18.11 -0.07 13.15
C PHE A 97 -19.28 -0.41 14.05
N GLY A 98 -19.00 -0.85 15.28
CA GLY A 98 -20.03 -1.26 16.25
C GLY A 98 -20.82 -0.06 16.80
N SER A 99 -20.21 1.12 16.88
CA SER A 99 -20.86 2.34 17.34
C SER A 99 -21.23 3.31 16.22
N ASP A 100 -20.72 3.10 14.99
CA ASP A 100 -20.87 4.03 13.86
C ASP A 100 -20.28 5.42 14.16
N THR A 101 -19.20 5.47 14.95
CA THR A 101 -18.61 6.74 15.39
C THR A 101 -17.10 6.83 15.14
N TRP A 102 -16.64 8.06 14.98
CA TRP A 102 -15.22 8.42 14.98
C TRP A 102 -14.80 8.90 16.37
N ARG A 103 -13.57 8.55 16.77
CA ARG A 103 -12.89 9.14 17.91
C ARG A 103 -11.48 9.60 17.53
N VAL A 104 -11.05 10.71 18.12
CA VAL A 104 -9.68 11.22 17.97
C VAL A 104 -8.72 10.30 18.73
N LEU A 105 -7.59 9.98 18.13
CA LEU A 105 -6.40 9.53 18.84
C LEU A 105 -5.53 10.76 19.14
N ASP A 106 -4.99 10.84 20.35
CA ASP A 106 -4.14 11.97 20.77
C ASP A 106 -3.06 12.30 19.74
N TYR A 107 -2.71 13.59 19.65
CA TYR A 107 -1.80 14.14 18.65
C TYR A 107 -0.43 13.44 18.69
N PHE A 108 -0.18 12.56 17.73
CA PHE A 108 1.17 12.10 17.43
C PHE A 108 1.86 13.22 16.65
N THR A 109 2.93 13.79 17.22
CA THR A 109 3.82 14.68 16.46
C THR A 109 4.44 13.88 15.32
N HIS A 110 4.16 14.30 14.09
CA HIS A 110 4.54 13.61 12.87
C HIS A 110 5.75 14.30 12.27
N ASP A 111 6.93 13.77 12.51
CA ASP A 111 8.16 14.25 11.88
C ASP A 111 8.55 13.44 10.62
N TYR A 112 7.74 12.44 10.27
CA TYR A 112 7.95 11.53 9.13
C TYR A 112 6.87 11.67 8.04
N GLY A 113 7.24 11.41 6.78
CA GLY A 113 6.33 11.31 5.63
C GLY A 113 6.00 9.85 5.30
N VAL A 114 4.81 9.59 4.77
CA VAL A 114 4.39 8.27 4.27
C VAL A 114 4.62 8.20 2.76
N PHE A 115 5.31 7.16 2.29
CA PHE A 115 5.74 7.00 0.90
C PHE A 115 4.90 5.98 0.13
N SER A 116 4.45 4.91 0.79
CA SER A 116 3.57 3.90 0.18
C SER A 116 2.75 3.15 1.22
N SER A 117 1.62 2.59 0.79
CA SER A 117 0.78 1.72 1.61
C SER A 117 0.96 0.27 1.19
N GLY A 118 1.23 -0.62 2.14
CA GLY A 118 1.30 -2.06 1.89
C GLY A 118 0.02 -2.82 2.22
N GLY A 119 -0.97 -2.14 2.77
CA GLY A 119 -2.27 -2.73 3.09
C GLY A 119 -2.33 -3.48 4.43
N PRO A 120 -3.50 -4.07 4.73
CA PRO A 120 -3.72 -4.81 5.97
C PRO A 120 -3.10 -6.20 5.91
N LEU A 121 -2.40 -6.59 6.98
CA LEU A 121 -1.93 -7.96 7.19
C LEU A 121 -2.27 -8.40 8.62
N LYS A 122 -2.96 -9.55 8.72
CA LYS A 122 -3.52 -10.09 9.96
C LYS A 122 -4.42 -9.07 10.67
N ARG A 123 -3.87 -8.27 11.58
CA ARG A 123 -4.63 -7.31 12.41
C ARG A 123 -4.23 -5.86 12.19
N ASN A 124 -3.11 -5.63 11.51
CA ASN A 124 -2.45 -4.34 11.45
C ASN A 124 -2.34 -3.87 10.01
N THR A 125 -2.20 -2.56 9.82
CA THR A 125 -1.86 -1.98 8.52
C THR A 125 -0.40 -1.55 8.54
N TYR A 126 0.26 -1.74 7.41
CA TYR A 126 1.68 -1.43 7.22
C TYR A 126 1.87 -0.42 6.08
N TRP A 127 2.89 0.43 6.24
CA TRP A 127 3.27 1.46 5.28
C TRP A 127 4.79 1.57 5.21
N VAL A 128 5.29 2.15 4.12
CA VAL A 128 6.64 2.73 4.12
C VAL A 128 6.52 4.18 4.52
N ALA A 129 7.31 4.58 5.51
CA ALA A 129 7.42 5.95 5.98
C ALA A 129 8.89 6.35 6.08
N GLY A 130 9.18 7.62 6.37
CA GLY A 130 10.55 8.06 6.57
C GLY A 130 10.68 9.51 6.98
N ASP A 131 11.78 9.79 7.67
CA ASP A 131 12.16 11.13 8.12
C ASP A 131 13.64 11.41 7.81
N LYS A 132 14.11 12.59 8.21
CA LYS A 132 15.50 13.02 7.94
C LYS A 132 16.53 12.29 8.80
N GLU A 133 16.15 11.78 9.96
CA GLU A 133 17.06 11.19 10.95
C GLU A 133 17.21 9.68 10.76
N MET A 134 16.10 8.96 10.56
CA MET A 134 16.05 7.50 10.42
C MET A 134 16.12 7.05 8.95
N GLY A 135 15.82 7.93 8.00
CA GLY A 135 15.60 7.54 6.61
C GLY A 135 14.29 6.80 6.44
N MET A 136 14.17 5.97 5.41
CA MET A 136 13.00 5.13 5.20
C MET A 136 12.94 3.97 6.18
N PHE A 137 11.75 3.71 6.72
CA PHE A 137 11.43 2.61 7.60
C PHE A 137 10.01 2.08 7.31
N MET A 138 9.70 0.90 7.83
CA MET A 138 8.34 0.38 7.76
C MET A 138 7.57 0.82 9.00
N LEU A 139 6.47 1.52 8.79
CA LEU A 139 5.53 1.95 9.82
C LEU A 139 4.38 0.95 9.90
N TYR A 140 3.89 0.67 11.10
CA TYR A 140 2.64 -0.06 11.28
C TYR A 140 1.81 0.54 12.39
N PHE A 141 0.50 0.27 12.32
CA PHE A 141 -0.43 0.63 13.39
C PHE A 141 -1.02 -0.64 14.00
N ASP A 142 -0.79 -0.83 15.30
CA ASP A 142 -1.40 -1.91 16.07
C ASP A 142 -2.82 -1.50 16.45
N PHE A 143 -3.85 -2.09 15.83
CA PHE A 143 -5.25 -1.76 16.11
C PHE A 143 -5.77 -2.31 17.44
N THR A 144 -5.05 -3.26 18.03
CA THR A 144 -5.39 -3.83 19.34
C THR A 144 -4.88 -2.92 20.46
N ARG A 145 -3.64 -2.43 20.33
CA ARG A 145 -3.00 -1.53 21.31
C ARG A 145 -3.19 -0.05 20.99
N GLU A 146 -3.62 0.25 19.77
CA GLU A 146 -3.87 1.58 19.20
C GLU A 146 -2.63 2.48 19.24
N ARG A 147 -1.51 1.92 18.78
CA ARG A 147 -0.20 2.57 18.80
C ARG A 147 0.54 2.34 17.50
N PHE A 148 1.32 3.33 17.10
CA PHE A 148 2.30 3.18 16.04
C PHE A 148 3.52 2.43 16.56
N GLY A 149 4.08 1.60 15.68
CA GLY A 149 5.42 1.07 15.81
C GLY A 149 6.13 1.14 14.47
N HIS A 150 7.43 0.90 14.48
CA HIS A 150 8.24 0.88 13.27
C HIS A 150 9.22 -0.28 13.28
N PHE A 151 9.66 -0.67 12.09
CA PHE A 151 10.68 -1.67 11.85
C PHE A 151 11.69 -1.16 10.84
N PRO A 152 12.97 -1.57 10.95
CA PRO A 152 13.95 -1.27 9.93
C PRO A 152 13.58 -1.97 8.61
N LEU A 153 13.83 -1.28 7.50
CA LEU A 153 13.79 -1.87 6.16
C LEU A 153 15.07 -2.70 5.91
N PRO A 154 15.06 -3.61 4.92
CA PRO A 154 16.25 -4.43 4.59
C PRO A 154 17.33 -3.62 3.86
N PHE A 155 17.09 -2.33 3.64
CA PHE A 155 17.99 -1.36 3.04
C PHE A 155 17.93 -0.05 3.83
N LYS A 156 18.94 0.80 3.62
CA LYS A 156 18.95 2.18 4.11
C LYS A 156 18.82 3.12 2.93
N SER A 157 17.77 3.94 2.93
CA SER A 157 17.67 5.09 2.04
C SER A 157 17.23 6.32 2.82
N PHE A 158 17.91 7.43 2.58
CA PHE A 158 17.57 8.76 3.11
C PHE A 158 17.07 9.69 2.02
N ASN A 159 17.11 9.23 0.76
CA ASN A 159 16.70 10.03 -0.38
C ASN A 159 15.20 9.91 -0.56
N ARG A 160 14.50 11.04 -0.54
CA ARG A 160 13.05 11.10 -0.66
C ARG A 160 12.54 10.80 -2.07
N GLU A 161 13.43 10.87 -3.06
CA GLU A 161 13.13 10.53 -4.45
C GLU A 161 13.32 9.03 -4.73
N ASP A 162 13.88 8.25 -3.80
CA ASP A 162 13.95 6.80 -3.98
C ASP A 162 12.54 6.20 -3.85
N THR A 163 12.27 5.16 -4.63
CA THR A 163 10.98 4.46 -4.58
C THR A 163 11.05 3.35 -3.55
N ALA A 164 10.06 3.30 -2.66
CA ALA A 164 9.81 2.15 -1.81
C ALA A 164 8.32 1.83 -1.78
N SER A 165 7.96 0.62 -2.22
CA SER A 165 6.58 0.13 -2.23
C SER A 165 6.46 -1.12 -1.37
N LEU A 166 5.31 -1.31 -0.71
CA LEU A 166 5.04 -2.46 0.15
C LEU A 166 3.86 -3.26 -0.41
N SER A 167 3.90 -4.57 -0.27
CA SER A 167 2.79 -5.46 -0.67
C SER A 167 2.66 -6.62 0.31
N VAL A 168 1.45 -7.18 0.42
CA VAL A 168 1.18 -8.42 1.14
C VAL A 168 1.36 -9.61 0.19
N VAL A 169 1.96 -10.69 0.69
CA VAL A 169 2.17 -11.93 -0.06
C VAL A 169 1.46 -13.08 0.68
N ARG A 170 0.51 -13.71 -0.03
CA ARG A 170 -0.26 -14.88 0.44
C ARG A 170 -0.90 -14.71 1.83
N GLU A 171 -1.25 -13.49 2.22
CA GLU A 171 -1.84 -13.15 3.55
C GLU A 171 -0.98 -13.54 4.77
N GLU A 172 0.30 -13.83 4.58
CA GLU A 172 1.19 -14.33 5.65
C GLU A 172 2.49 -13.52 5.80
N LYS A 173 2.91 -12.87 4.72
CA LYS A 173 4.20 -12.17 4.62
C LYS A 173 4.02 -10.78 4.03
N LEU A 174 5.02 -9.92 4.25
CA LEU A 174 5.16 -8.64 3.56
C LEU A 174 6.33 -8.73 2.59
N SER A 175 6.20 -8.04 1.45
CA SER A 175 7.30 -7.79 0.55
C SER A 175 7.50 -6.30 0.38
N VAL A 176 8.76 -5.85 0.33
CA VAL A 176 9.10 -4.47 0.01
C VAL A 176 9.93 -4.43 -1.27
N LEU A 177 9.58 -3.49 -2.14
CA LEU A 177 10.29 -3.15 -3.36
C LEU A 177 11.06 -1.85 -3.12
N HIS A 178 12.29 -1.77 -3.58
CA HIS A 178 13.11 -0.55 -3.54
C HIS A 178 13.78 -0.30 -4.88
N GLN A 179 13.85 0.97 -5.27
CA GLN A 179 14.60 1.44 -6.43
C GLN A 179 15.23 2.79 -6.12
N LYS A 180 16.51 2.94 -6.47
CA LYS A 180 17.25 4.19 -6.28
C LYS A 180 17.22 5.03 -7.55
N ILE A 181 16.33 6.01 -7.59
CA ILE A 181 16.09 6.81 -8.79
C ILE A 181 17.28 7.74 -9.10
N LEU A 182 17.77 8.51 -8.12
CA LEU A 182 18.80 9.53 -8.37
C LEU A 182 20.21 8.98 -8.57
N GLU A 183 20.49 7.76 -8.08
CA GLU A 183 21.74 7.08 -8.40
C GLU A 183 21.76 6.54 -9.83
N PHE A 184 20.71 6.79 -10.63
CA PHE A 184 20.46 6.19 -11.95
C PHE A 184 20.65 4.66 -11.90
N SER A 185 20.30 4.07 -10.76
CA SER A 185 20.36 2.63 -10.60
C SER A 185 19.13 2.06 -11.27
N ASN A 186 19.39 1.31 -12.33
CA ASN A 186 18.36 0.59 -13.09
C ASN A 186 18.02 -0.73 -12.41
N GLU A 187 18.44 -0.91 -11.16
CA GLU A 187 18.13 -2.08 -10.36
C GLU A 187 16.92 -1.82 -9.47
N MET A 188 15.89 -2.61 -9.67
CA MET A 188 14.78 -2.78 -8.73
C MET A 188 15.03 -4.02 -7.89
N LYS A 189 14.91 -3.91 -6.57
CA LYS A 189 15.13 -5.02 -5.63
C LYS A 189 13.87 -5.27 -4.83
N ILE A 190 13.54 -6.55 -4.63
CA ILE A 190 12.41 -6.98 -3.83
C ILE A 190 12.90 -7.92 -2.72
N TRP A 191 12.49 -7.61 -1.49
CA TRP A 191 12.70 -8.44 -0.31
C TRP A 191 11.36 -8.91 0.22
N LEU A 192 11.38 -10.05 0.88
CA LEU A 192 10.24 -10.67 1.51
C LEU A 192 10.53 -10.80 3.01
N THR A 193 9.50 -10.80 3.85
CA THR A 193 9.63 -11.12 5.26
C THR A 193 9.51 -12.62 5.49
N ASN A 194 10.01 -13.09 6.63
CA ASN A 194 9.52 -14.34 7.18
C ASN A 194 8.01 -14.24 7.48
N LYS A 195 7.36 -15.38 7.71
CA LYS A 195 5.95 -15.38 8.12
C LYS A 195 5.80 -14.52 9.38
N ILE A 196 4.91 -13.54 9.31
CA ILE A 196 4.68 -12.61 10.43
C ILE A 196 3.72 -13.31 11.37
N ASP A 197 4.19 -13.88 12.47
CA ASP A 197 3.34 -14.48 13.51
C ASP A 197 2.76 -13.42 14.47
N GLU A 198 2.01 -13.85 15.50
CA GLU A 198 1.41 -12.92 16.47
C GLU A 198 2.46 -12.16 17.31
N THR A 199 3.70 -12.66 17.33
CA THR A 199 4.87 -11.99 17.92
C THR A 199 5.43 -10.94 16.96
N ILE A 200 5.62 -9.72 17.48
CA ILE A 200 6.06 -8.50 16.79
C ILE A 200 7.57 -8.58 16.40
N GLU A 201 8.09 -9.76 16.08
CA GLU A 201 9.47 -9.93 15.60
C GLU A 201 9.44 -10.07 14.08
N LEU A 202 9.51 -8.93 13.41
CA LEU A 202 9.57 -8.89 11.96
C LEU A 202 11.03 -9.02 11.51
N SER A 203 11.34 -10.12 10.83
CA SER A 203 12.63 -10.36 10.19
C SER A 203 12.45 -10.48 8.69
N TRP A 204 13.33 -9.81 7.95
CA TRP A 204 13.41 -9.95 6.50
C TRP A 204 14.02 -11.30 6.16
N SER A 205 13.35 -12.07 5.29
CA SER A 205 13.97 -13.22 4.67
C SER A 205 15.05 -12.75 3.70
N ASN A 206 15.84 -13.69 3.20
CA ASN A 206 16.80 -13.37 2.14
C ASN A 206 16.10 -12.73 0.95
N PHE A 207 16.88 -11.90 0.26
CA PHE A 207 16.57 -11.22 -0.99
C PHE A 207 15.92 -12.15 -2.03
N VAL A 208 14.85 -11.69 -2.69
CA VAL A 208 14.00 -12.53 -3.55
C VAL A 208 14.26 -12.29 -5.04
N LEU A 209 14.30 -11.02 -5.46
CA LEU A 209 14.36 -10.66 -6.88
C LEU A 209 15.14 -9.36 -7.09
N THR A 210 16.06 -9.36 -8.06
CA THR A 210 16.66 -8.16 -8.65
C THR A 210 16.22 -8.14 -10.09
N VAL A 211 15.68 -7.01 -10.51
CA VAL A 211 15.38 -6.71 -11.90
C VAL A 211 16.32 -5.60 -12.32
N ASP A 212 17.11 -5.89 -13.34
CA ASP A 212 18.00 -4.91 -13.97
C ASP A 212 17.30 -4.40 -15.24
N TYR A 213 16.78 -3.18 -15.19
CA TYR A 213 16.09 -2.53 -16.29
C TYR A 213 17.00 -2.32 -17.51
N ASP A 214 18.32 -2.24 -17.33
CA ASP A 214 19.27 -2.11 -18.45
C ASP A 214 19.26 -3.36 -19.33
N LYS A 215 19.11 -4.55 -18.74
CA LYS A 215 19.01 -5.81 -19.51
C LYS A 215 17.85 -5.81 -20.51
N PHE A 216 16.80 -5.09 -20.20
CA PHE A 216 15.58 -5.04 -21.01
C PHE A 216 15.52 -3.79 -21.89
N ASN A 217 16.56 -2.95 -21.90
CA ASN A 217 16.60 -1.64 -22.58
C ASN A 217 15.40 -0.76 -22.19
N LEU A 218 14.99 -0.81 -20.91
CA LEU A 218 13.89 -0.02 -20.40
C LEU A 218 14.37 1.34 -19.92
N PRO A 219 13.58 2.40 -20.10
CA PRO A 219 13.93 3.70 -19.52
C PRO A 219 14.03 3.57 -18.00
N SER A 220 15.14 4.04 -17.46
CA SER A 220 15.59 3.91 -16.07
C SER A 220 14.66 4.48 -14.99
N VAL A 221 13.72 5.35 -15.37
CA VAL A 221 13.09 6.33 -14.45
C VAL A 221 11.66 5.97 -14.08
N VAL A 222 11.38 4.68 -13.91
CA VAL A 222 10.01 4.24 -13.66
C VAL A 222 9.74 4.16 -12.15
N ASN A 223 8.99 5.12 -11.62
CA ASN A 223 8.58 5.11 -10.21
C ASN A 223 7.46 4.06 -10.01
N VAL A 224 7.82 2.88 -9.50
CA VAL A 224 6.86 1.80 -9.25
C VAL A 224 5.89 2.20 -8.14
N ALA A 225 4.62 2.38 -8.50
CA ALA A 225 3.57 2.76 -7.56
C ALA A 225 3.14 1.59 -6.68
N SER A 226 2.94 0.41 -7.28
CA SER A 226 2.51 -0.80 -6.57
C SER A 226 3.03 -2.06 -7.26
N PHE A 227 3.07 -3.17 -6.54
CA PHE A 227 3.48 -4.46 -7.08
C PHE A 227 2.83 -5.63 -6.35
N LEU A 228 2.83 -6.79 -6.99
CA LEU A 228 2.44 -8.08 -6.43
C LEU A 228 3.55 -9.09 -6.71
N LEU A 229 4.03 -9.79 -5.68
CA LEU A 229 5.11 -10.75 -5.80
C LEU A 229 4.57 -12.19 -5.82
N ASP A 230 4.97 -12.93 -6.84
CA ASP A 230 4.92 -14.38 -6.86
C ASP A 230 6.24 -14.95 -6.34
N GLU A 231 6.22 -15.42 -5.10
CA GLU A 231 7.36 -16.06 -4.44
C GLU A 231 7.83 -17.33 -5.15
N GLU A 232 6.90 -18.10 -5.72
CA GLU A 232 7.20 -19.44 -6.28
C GLU A 232 7.91 -19.33 -7.62
N ASN A 233 7.41 -18.46 -8.49
CA ASN A 233 8.00 -18.23 -9.81
C ASN A 233 9.06 -17.11 -9.80
N LYS A 234 9.27 -16.42 -8.67
CA LYS A 234 10.16 -15.25 -8.53
C LYS A 234 9.88 -14.17 -9.57
N VAL A 235 8.61 -13.86 -9.75
CA VAL A 235 8.12 -12.85 -10.70
C VAL A 235 7.28 -11.85 -9.95
N ALA A 236 7.33 -10.58 -10.35
CA ALA A 236 6.47 -9.54 -9.84
C ALA A 236 5.62 -8.92 -10.96
N VAL A 237 4.36 -8.62 -10.64
CA VAL A 237 3.52 -7.75 -11.45
C VAL A 237 3.64 -6.36 -10.86
N CYS A 238 4.12 -5.40 -11.64
CA CYS A 238 4.35 -4.03 -11.21
C CYS A 238 3.42 -3.07 -11.95
N SER A 239 3.05 -1.98 -11.27
CA SER A 239 2.35 -0.86 -11.86
C SER A 239 3.12 0.43 -11.64
N ASP A 240 3.21 1.26 -12.66
CA ASP A 240 3.87 2.57 -12.58
C ASP A 240 3.05 3.66 -13.27
N ILE A 241 3.46 4.91 -13.02
CA ILE A 241 2.97 6.09 -13.72
C ILE A 241 4.10 6.60 -14.62
N ASP A 242 3.88 6.52 -15.93
CA ASP A 242 4.80 7.00 -16.96
C ASP A 242 4.76 8.54 -16.99
N VAL A 243 5.64 9.18 -16.23
CA VAL A 243 5.72 10.65 -16.12
C VAL A 243 6.09 11.33 -17.44
N ASP A 244 6.82 10.64 -18.31
CA ASP A 244 7.22 11.15 -19.63
C ASP A 244 6.09 11.04 -20.66
N ASP A 245 5.17 10.07 -20.51
CA ASP A 245 4.03 9.84 -21.40
C ASP A 245 2.70 10.23 -20.74
N GLU A 246 2.57 11.51 -20.39
CA GLU A 246 1.32 12.12 -19.89
C GLU A 246 0.74 11.44 -18.62
N ASN A 247 1.58 10.89 -17.74
CA ASN A 247 1.20 10.16 -16.52
C ASN A 247 0.32 8.92 -16.78
N ARG A 248 0.56 8.21 -17.89
CA ARG A 248 -0.18 6.98 -18.20
C ARG A 248 0.20 5.85 -17.26
N THR A 249 -0.81 5.09 -16.83
CA THR A 249 -0.58 3.90 -16.03
C THR A 249 -0.09 2.76 -16.92
N ARG A 250 1.01 2.11 -16.51
CA ARG A 250 1.52 0.89 -17.12
C ARG A 250 1.43 -0.25 -16.13
N VAL A 251 1.15 -1.45 -16.63
CA VAL A 251 1.25 -2.69 -15.86
C VAL A 251 2.14 -3.65 -16.64
N TYR A 252 3.10 -4.24 -15.94
CA TYR A 252 4.10 -5.10 -16.53
C TYR A 252 4.52 -6.22 -15.58
N VAL A 253 4.99 -7.31 -16.16
CA VAL A 253 5.50 -8.49 -15.46
C VAL A 253 7.02 -8.49 -15.56
N VAL A 254 7.70 -8.69 -14.44
CA VAL A 254 9.17 -8.71 -14.34
C VAL A 254 9.69 -9.86 -13.50
N GLY A 255 10.81 -10.43 -13.91
CA GLY A 255 11.60 -11.41 -13.18
C GLY A 255 13.08 -11.25 -13.51
N GLU A 256 13.92 -12.23 -13.14
CA GLU A 256 15.38 -12.14 -13.34
C GLU A 256 15.78 -11.96 -14.81
N ASP A 257 15.08 -12.65 -15.71
CA ASP A 257 15.33 -12.67 -17.16
C ASP A 257 14.06 -12.47 -18.00
N ILE A 258 12.96 -12.01 -17.39
CA ILE A 258 11.70 -11.76 -18.06
C ILE A 258 11.23 -10.33 -17.84
N TYR A 259 10.79 -9.71 -18.94
CA TYR A 259 10.02 -8.49 -18.92
C TYR A 259 8.89 -8.61 -19.95
N LYS A 260 7.67 -8.30 -19.54
CA LYS A 260 6.51 -8.24 -20.44
C LYS A 260 5.57 -7.14 -20.00
N GLN A 261 5.45 -6.09 -20.79
CA GLN A 261 4.36 -5.11 -20.62
C GLN A 261 3.04 -5.79 -20.98
N VAL A 262 2.09 -5.83 -20.04
CA VAL A 262 0.78 -6.47 -20.24
C VAL A 262 -0.32 -5.45 -20.48
N TYR A 263 -0.16 -4.23 -19.99
CA TYR A 263 -1.11 -3.15 -20.18
C TYR A 263 -0.42 -1.79 -20.21
N LYS A 264 -0.93 -0.89 -21.05
CA LYS A 264 -0.59 0.53 -21.04
C LYS A 264 -1.84 1.32 -21.40
N ASP A 265 -2.20 2.26 -20.53
CA ASP A 265 -3.34 3.15 -20.80
C ASP A 265 -3.09 3.95 -22.08
N THR A 266 -4.12 4.09 -22.91
CA THR A 266 -4.10 4.90 -24.14
C THR A 266 -4.81 6.23 -23.95
N THR A 267 -5.50 6.41 -22.82
CA THR A 267 -6.23 7.62 -22.46
C THR A 267 -5.50 8.39 -21.37
N LYS A 268 -5.68 9.72 -21.36
CA LYS A 268 -5.03 10.59 -20.38
C LYS A 268 -5.54 10.23 -18.99
N ALA A 269 -4.64 9.84 -18.09
CA ALA A 269 -4.98 9.66 -16.70
C ALA A 269 -5.47 11.01 -16.15
N SER A 270 -6.77 11.13 -15.84
CA SER A 270 -7.20 12.16 -14.89
C SER A 270 -6.51 11.85 -13.56
N TYR A 271 -5.87 12.84 -12.93
CA TYR A 271 -5.23 12.71 -11.61
C TYR A 271 -6.15 11.99 -10.61
N PHE A 272 -6.08 10.67 -10.56
CA PHE A 272 -6.65 9.89 -9.49
C PHE A 272 -5.59 9.89 -8.40
N ASN A 273 -5.66 10.90 -7.52
CA ASN A 273 -5.03 10.80 -6.21
C ASN A 273 -5.73 9.68 -5.45
N CYS A 274 -5.34 8.44 -5.73
CA CYS A 274 -5.62 7.28 -4.89
C CYS A 274 -4.71 7.34 -3.68
N SER A 275 -4.91 8.34 -2.81
CA SER A 275 -4.22 8.45 -1.52
C SER A 275 -4.54 7.29 -0.58
N THR A 276 -5.45 6.38 -0.95
CA THR A 276 -5.70 5.11 -0.23
C THR A 276 -6.23 3.95 -1.06
N SER A 277 -6.05 4.00 -2.38
CA SER A 277 -6.38 2.85 -3.23
C SER A 277 -5.08 2.25 -3.74
N CYS A 278 -4.41 1.52 -2.85
CA CYS A 278 -3.51 0.45 -3.25
C CYS A 278 -3.93 -0.81 -2.52
N SER A 279 -5.05 -1.34 -3.01
CA SER A 279 -5.13 -2.78 -3.14
C SER A 279 -5.90 -3.02 -4.42
N ILE A 280 -5.15 -3.08 -5.51
CA ILE A 280 -5.61 -3.87 -6.63
C ILE A 280 -5.52 -5.33 -6.17
N TYR A 281 -6.54 -5.74 -5.43
CA TYR A 281 -6.90 -7.15 -5.38
C TYR A 281 -7.61 -7.37 -6.70
N TRP A 282 -6.90 -8.01 -7.63
CA TRP A 282 -7.50 -8.59 -8.83
C TRP A 282 -8.24 -9.84 -8.41
#